data_AF-A0A847G1J3-F1
#
_entry.id   AF-A0A847G1J3-F1
#
_cell.length_a   1.000
_cell.length_b   1.000
_cell.length_c   1.000
_cell.angle_alpha   90.00
_cell.angle_beta   90.00
_cell.angle_gamma   90.00
#
_symmetry.space_group_name_H-M   'P 1'
#
loop_
_entity.id
_entity.type
_entity.pdbx_description
1 polymer ?
#
loop_
_entity_poly.entity_id
_entity_poly.type
_entity_poly.pdbx_seq_one_letter_code
_entity_poly.pdbx_strand_id
1 'polypeptide(L)' 'MECKDIVQCLSKYIDGELPIELLEQAEKHMAECPKCTAAMHTLRETIQAYKLTGKAHIAPEHRASMLAAIKEAARTHSE' A
#
# COMPACT_ATOMS: atom_id res chain seq x y z
N MET A 1 19.26 3.82 9.21
CA MET A 1 18.91 3.88 7.77
C MET A 1 19.12 5.29 7.28
N GLU A 2 19.61 5.42 6.06
CA GLU A 2 19.92 6.67 5.39
C GLU A 2 18.78 7.10 4.45
N CYS A 3 18.82 8.34 3.97
CA CYS A 3 17.80 8.87 3.04
C CYS A 3 17.57 7.96 1.81
N LYS A 4 18.64 7.33 1.29
CA LYS A 4 18.56 6.40 0.14
C LYS A 4 17.77 5.13 0.46
N ASP A 5 17.79 4.69 1.71
CA ASP A 5 17.12 3.47 2.14
C ASP A 5 15.60 3.72 2.25
N ILE A 6 15.20 4.95 2.62
CA ILE A 6 13.79 5.37 2.61
C ILE A 6 13.20 5.25 1.21
N VAL A 7 13.93 5.69 0.18
CA VAL A 7 13.47 5.62 -1.22
C VAL A 7 13.24 4.17 -1.65
N GLN A 8 14.09 3.25 -1.21
CA GLN A 8 13.93 1.81 -1.49
C GLN A 8 12.72 1.20 -0.75
N CYS A 9 12.40 1.72 0.44
CA CYS A 9 11.21 1.30 1.18
C CYS A 9 9.91 1.73 0.49
N LEU A 10 9.92 2.76 -0.37
CA LEU A 10 8.72 3.29 -1.02
C LEU A 10 8.01 2.25 -1.89
N SER A 11 8.74 1.46 -2.68
CA SER A 11 8.12 0.41 -3.52
C SER A 11 7.39 -0.60 -2.65
N LYS A 12 8.08 -1.20 -1.67
CA LYS A 12 7.48 -2.18 -0.74
C LYS A 12 6.32 -1.59 0.06
N TYR A 13 6.41 -0.31 0.44
CA TYR A 13 5.32 0.39 1.12
C TYR A 13 4.07 0.54 0.24
N ILE A 14 4.25 0.84 -1.05
CA ILE A 14 3.15 0.91 -2.03
C ILE A 14 2.51 -0.47 -2.20
N ASP A 15 3.33 -1.51 -2.29
CA ASP A 15 2.90 -2.90 -2.48
C ASP A 15 2.26 -3.50 -1.20
N GLY A 16 2.37 -2.82 -0.05
CA GLY A 16 1.88 -3.31 1.23
C GLY A 16 2.74 -4.41 1.85
N GLU A 17 3.97 -4.57 1.35
CA GLU A 17 4.92 -5.63 1.71
C GLU A 17 6.08 -5.13 2.57
N LEU A 18 6.01 -3.87 3.05
CA LEU A 18 7.08 -3.32 3.89
C LEU A 18 7.06 -3.99 5.28
N PRO A 19 8.13 -4.67 5.71
CA PRO A 19 8.23 -5.27 7.03
C PRO A 19 8.07 -4.23 8.14
N ILE A 20 7.45 -4.64 9.26
CA ILE A 20 7.21 -3.78 10.43
C ILE A 20 8.51 -3.16 10.98
N GLU A 21 9.60 -3.92 10.97
CA GLU A 21 10.92 -3.48 11.45
C GLU A 21 11.49 -2.33 10.60
N LEU A 22 11.18 -2.31 9.30
CA LEU A 22 11.59 -1.24 8.39
C LEU A 22 10.69 -0.01 8.51
N LEU A 23 9.41 -0.20 8.87
CA LEU A 23 8.51 0.91 9.20
C LEU A 23 9.03 1.70 10.40
N GLU A 24 9.37 1.03 11.50
CA GLU A 24 9.88 1.70 12.71
C GLU A 24 11.18 2.48 12.44
N GLN A 25 12.09 1.89 11.66
CA GLN A 25 13.33 2.56 11.29
C GLN A 25 13.07 3.77 10.37
N ALA A 26 12.11 3.67 9.46
CA ALA A 26 11.71 4.77 8.58
C ALA A 26 11.08 5.92 9.36
N GLU A 27 10.23 5.61 10.34
CA GLU A 27 9.64 6.61 11.24
C GLU A 27 10.71 7.35 12.04
N LYS A 28 11.69 6.64 12.61
CA LYS A 28 12.82 7.26 13.31
C LYS A 28 13.59 8.22 12.40
N HIS A 29 13.91 7.80 11.18
CA HIS A 29 14.62 8.66 10.23
C HIS A 29 13.80 9.89 9.83
N MET A 30 12.50 9.72 9.57
CA MET A 30 11.62 10.83 9.20
C MET A 30 11.46 11.86 10.34
N ALA A 31 11.48 11.41 11.60
CA ALA A 31 11.46 12.32 12.75
C ALA A 31 12.67 13.28 12.78
N GLU A 32 13.82 12.84 12.26
CA GLU A 32 15.07 13.60 12.26
C GLU A 32 15.38 14.25 10.90
N CYS A 33 14.69 13.87 9.83
CA CYS A 33 14.95 14.31 8.45
C CYS A 33 13.70 14.92 7.78
N PRO A 34 13.54 16.25 7.80
CA PRO A 34 12.40 16.94 7.18
C PRO A 34 12.23 16.66 5.68
N LYS A 35 13.34 16.41 4.96
CA LYS A 35 13.32 16.09 3.53
C LYS A 35 12.62 14.75 3.26
N CYS A 36 12.91 13.74 4.05
CA CYS A 36 12.28 12.43 3.91
C CYS A 36 10.81 12.46 4.33
N THR A 37 10.46 13.24 5.36
CA THR A 37 9.07 13.48 5.75
C THR A 37 8.27 14.12 4.63
N ALA A 38 8.80 15.16 3.99
CA ALA A 38 8.16 15.80 2.84
C ALA A 38 8.01 14.83 1.66
N ALA A 39 9.05 14.05 1.32
CA ALA A 39 8.99 13.08 0.24
C ALA A 39 7.91 12.00 0.47
N MET A 40 7.82 11.46 1.69
CA MET A 40 6.80 10.49 2.05
C MET A 40 5.38 11.08 2.01
N HIS A 41 5.23 12.33 2.44
CA HIS A 41 3.95 13.04 2.36
C HIS A 41 3.47 13.17 0.91
N THR A 42 4.32 13.71 0.02
CA THR A 42 4.00 13.86 -1.40
C THR A 42 3.68 12.53 -2.06
N LEU A 43 4.40 11.45 -1.71
CA LEU A 43 4.08 10.12 -2.21
C LEU A 43 2.67 9.68 -1.79
N ARG A 44 2.31 9.82 -0.51
CA ARG A 44 0.97 9.45 -0.02
C ARG A 44 -0.12 10.25 -0.71
N GLU A 45 0.07 11.56 -0.88
CA GLU A 45 -0.88 12.42 -1.60
C GLU A 45 -1.04 11.96 -3.06
N THR A 46 0.06 11.63 -3.73
CA THR A 46 0.03 11.11 -5.10
C THR A 46 -0.78 9.82 -5.17
N ILE A 47 -0.53 8.86 -4.27
CA ILE A 47 -1.28 7.59 -4.22
C ILE A 47 -2.78 7.85 -3.98
N GLN A 48 -3.11 8.76 -3.05
CA GLN A 48 -4.50 9.11 -2.76
C GLN A 48 -5.20 9.74 -3.96
N ALA A 49 -4.54 10.66 -4.66
CA ALA A 49 -5.07 11.27 -5.87
C ALA A 49 -5.41 10.20 -6.92
N TYR A 50 -4.51 9.24 -7.16
CA TYR A 50 -4.76 8.11 -8.07
C TYR A 50 -5.88 7.19 -7.59
N LYS A 51 -6.01 6.92 -6.28
CA LYS A 51 -7.12 6.10 -5.74
C LYS A 51 -8.48 6.77 -5.92
N LEU A 52 -8.54 8.10 -5.87
CA LEU A 52 -9.77 8.87 -6.07
C LEU A 52 -10.20 8.93 -7.54
N THR A 53 -9.24 9.07 -8.46
CA THR A 53 -9.50 9.12 -9.91
C THR A 53 -9.67 7.74 -10.52
N GLY A 54 -8.96 6.74 -10.00
CA GLY A 54 -8.95 5.36 -10.47
C GLY A 54 -10.08 4.48 -9.94
N LYS A 55 -11.19 5.06 -9.48
CA LYS A 55 -12.39 4.26 -9.18
C LYS A 55 -12.99 3.75 -10.49
N ALA A 56 -12.43 2.64 -11.00
CA ALA A 56 -13.22 1.72 -11.80
C ALA A 56 -14.41 1.30 -10.91
N HIS A 57 -15.58 1.86 -11.20
CA HIS A 57 -16.81 1.45 -10.56
C HIS A 57 -17.06 -0.01 -10.95
N ILE A 58 -16.62 -0.95 -10.12
CA ILE A 58 -17.07 -2.32 -10.21
C ILE A 58 -18.55 -2.27 -9.86
N ALA A 59 -19.40 -2.49 -10.86
CA ALA A 59 -20.83 -2.53 -10.64
C ALA A 59 -21.15 -3.55 -9.53
N PRO A 60 -22.08 -3.26 -8.60
CA PRO A 60 -22.33 -4.09 -7.43
C PRO A 60 -22.52 -5.59 -7.75
N GLU A 61 -23.11 -5.92 -8.89
CA GLU A 61 -23.31 -7.26 -9.42
C GLU A 61 -21.99 -8.00 -9.69
N HIS A 62 -20.99 -7.33 -10.26
CA HIS A 62 -19.67 -7.92 -10.52
C HIS A 62 -18.91 -8.15 -9.21
N ARG A 63 -19.06 -7.25 -8.23
CA ARG A 63 -18.45 -7.41 -6.91
C ARG A 63 -19.04 -8.61 -6.16
N ALA A 64 -20.36 -8.78 -6.21
CA ALA A 64 -21.05 -9.91 -5.59
C ALA A 64 -20.64 -11.24 -6.23
N SER A 65 -20.61 -11.30 -7.57
CA SER A 65 -20.18 -12.47 -8.33
C SER A 65 -18.73 -12.86 -8.01
N MET A 66 -17.81 -11.88 -8.00
CA MET A 66 -16.40 -12.11 -7.66
C MET A 66 -16.23 -12.63 -6.22
N LEU A 67 -16.94 -12.05 -5.25
CA LEU A 67 -16.93 -12.52 -3.87
C LEU A 67 -17.47 -13.95 -3.72
N ALA A 68 -18.52 -14.30 -4.46
CA ALA A 68 -19.05 -15.67 -4.47
C ALA A 68 -18.00 -16.65 -5.02
N ALA A 69 -17.38 -16.33 -6.17
CA ALA A 69 -16.33 -17.15 -6.77
C ALA A 69 -15.13 -17.36 -5.84
N ILE A 70 -14.66 -16.31 -5.16
CA ILE A 70 -13.56 -16.41 -4.18
C ILE A 70 -13.95 -17.34 -3.01
N LYS A 71 -15.19 -17.25 -2.50
CA LYS A 71 -15.68 -18.10 -1.41
C LYS A 71 -15.83 -19.57 -1.80
N GLU A 72 -16.19 -19.86 -3.04
CA GLU A 72 -16.21 -21.24 -3.56
C GLU A 72 -14.79 -21.77 -3.70
N ALA A 73 -13.88 -21.02 -4.33
CA ALA A 73 -12.49 -21.42 -4.51
C ALA A 73 -11.77 -21.68 -3.16
N ALA A 74 -12.04 -20.85 -2.15
CA ALA A 74 -11.49 -21.04 -0.80
C ALA A 74 -12.02 -22.32 -0.11
N ARG A 75 -13.24 -22.76 -0.43
CA ARG A 75 -13.80 -24.03 0.09
C ARG A 75 -13.17 -25.23 -0.60
N THR A 76 -13.01 -25.18 -1.92
CA THR A 76 -12.42 -26.29 -2.71
C THR A 76 -10.92 -26.48 -2.50
N HIS A 77 -10.20 -25.49 -1.96
CA HIS A 77 -8.78 -25.60 -1.58
C HIS A 77 -8.55 -25.88 -0.10
N SER A 78 -9.63 -26.03 0.69
CA SER A 78 -9.60 -26.40 2.11
C SER A 78 -9.77 -27.92 2.33
N GLU A 79 -9.98 -28.69 1.27
CA GLU A 79 -9.99 -30.17 1.22
C GLU A 79 -8.75 -30.68 0.47
#